data_AF-A0A966TWV0-F1
#
_entry.id   AF-A0A966TWV0-F1
#
_cell.length_a   1.000
_cell.length_b   1.000
_cell.length_c   1.000
_cell.angle_alpha   90.00
_cell.angle_beta   90.00
_cell.angle_gamma   90.00
#
_symmetry.space_group_name_H-M   'P 1'
#
loop_
_entity.id
_entity.type
_entity.pdbx_description
1 polymer ?
#
loop_
_entity_poly.entity_id
_entity_poly.type
_entity_poly.pdbx_seq_one_letter_code
_entity_poly.pdbx_strand_id
1 'polypeptide(L)' 'MGDLSADAVSEAKMAGLGVHPWTLNSIADLQSAIRWGVTGLTTDYPDRARALFIENHMEIPPPCIS' A
#
# COMPACT_ATOMS: atom_id res chain seq x y z
N MET A 1 15.16 13.26 -1.37
CA MET A 1 14.73 12.02 -2.04
C MET A 1 13.78 11.35 -1.07
N GLY A 2 12.48 11.36 -1.36
CA GLY A 2 11.43 11.12 -0.36
C GLY A 2 11.52 9.71 0.21
N ASP A 3 12.01 9.61 1.44
CA ASP A 3 12.19 8.33 2.13
C ASP A 3 10.85 7.93 2.75
N LEU A 4 10.14 7.01 2.09
CA LEU A 4 9.01 6.33 2.70
C LEU A 4 9.57 5.32 3.71
N SER A 5 9.90 5.79 4.90
CA SER A 5 10.32 4.94 6.02
C SER A 5 9.10 4.47 6.82
N ALA A 6 9.22 3.29 7.44
CA ALA A 6 8.24 2.74 8.36
C ALA A 6 7.87 3.74 9.48
N ASP A 7 8.84 4.53 9.94
CA ASP A 7 8.64 5.52 11.00
C ASP A 7 7.73 6.65 10.55
N ALA A 8 7.90 7.14 9.33
CA ALA A 8 7.05 8.19 8.76
C ALA A 8 5.60 7.69 8.56
N VAL A 9 5.43 6.42 8.18
CA VAL A 9 4.09 5.82 8.08
C VAL A 9 3.44 5.68 9.45
N SER A 10 4.21 5.24 10.46
CA SER A 10 3.72 5.10 11.82
C SER A 10 3.35 6.45 12.45
N GLU A 11 4.17 7.48 12.25
CA GLU A 11 3.92 8.83 12.76
C GLU A 11 2.66 9.44 12.12
N ALA A 12 2.53 9.37 10.81
CA ALA A 12 1.33 9.84 10.11
C ALA A 12 0.07 9.10 10.60
N LYS A 13 0.16 7.79 10.79
CA LYS A 13 -0.95 7.00 11.34
C LYS A 13 -1.30 7.40 12.78
N MET A 14 -0.31 7.65 13.63
CA MET A 14 -0.53 8.18 14.98
C MET A 14 -1.17 9.56 14.97
N ALA A 15 -0.86 10.38 13.97
CA ALA A 15 -1.50 11.67 13.74
C ALA A 15 -2.92 11.56 13.13
N GLY A 16 -3.42 10.35 12.88
CA GLY A 16 -4.72 10.11 12.23
C GLY A 16 -4.73 10.44 10.73
N LEU A 17 -3.55 10.55 10.11
CA LEU A 17 -3.40 10.87 8.70
C LEU A 17 -3.29 9.58 7.87
N GLY A 18 -4.07 9.52 6.79
CA GLY A 18 -4.01 8.41 5.83
C GLY A 18 -2.78 8.51 4.93
N VAL A 19 -1.94 7.48 4.94
CA VAL A 19 -0.73 7.42 4.11
C VAL A 19 -1.03 6.74 2.79
N HIS A 20 -0.73 7.44 1.68
CA HIS A 20 -0.97 6.98 0.32
C HIS A 20 0.31 7.16 -0.52
N PRO A 21 1.22 6.17 -0.53
CA PRO A 21 2.45 6.27 -1.30
C PRO A 21 2.19 6.12 -2.81
N TRP A 22 2.94 6.89 -3.59
CA TRP A 22 3.00 6.84 -5.06
C TRP A 22 4.48 6.71 -5.49
N THR A 23 4.87 5.91 -6.48
CA THR A 23 4.22 4.74 -7.10
C THR A 23 5.02 3.50 -6.69
N LEU A 24 4.37 2.52 -6.03
CA LEU A 24 5.04 1.30 -5.56
C LEU A 24 5.00 0.22 -6.63
N ASN A 25 6.15 -0.08 -7.22
CA ASN A 25 6.25 -1.04 -8.34
C ASN A 25 6.87 -2.39 -7.95
N SER A 26 7.60 -2.46 -6.83
CA SER A 26 8.23 -3.69 -6.34
C SER A 26 7.35 -4.44 -5.35
N ILE A 27 7.37 -5.77 -5.39
CA ILE A 27 6.66 -6.63 -4.42
C ILE A 27 7.13 -6.35 -2.99
N ALA A 28 8.44 -6.13 -2.78
CA ALA A 28 8.99 -5.83 -1.47
C ALA A 28 8.41 -4.53 -0.86
N ASP A 29 8.22 -3.50 -1.69
CA ASP A 29 7.65 -2.22 -1.25
C ASP A 29 6.15 -2.38 -0.95
N LEU A 30 5.42 -3.09 -1.81
CA LEU A 30 4.00 -3.41 -1.59
C LEU A 30 3.79 -4.19 -0.28
N GLN A 31 4.60 -5.22 -0.05
CA GLN A 31 4.55 -5.99 1.20
C GLN A 31 4.88 -5.12 2.42
N SER A 32 5.85 -4.22 2.30
CA SER A 32 6.19 -3.29 3.39
C SER A 32 5.05 -2.31 3.67
N ALA A 33 4.46 -1.73 2.63
CA ALA A 33 3.31 -0.84 2.74
C ALA A 33 2.09 -1.53 3.39
N ILE A 34 1.81 -2.78 3.00
CA ILE A 34 0.77 -3.61 3.64
C ILE A 34 1.06 -3.81 5.12
N ARG A 35 2.31 -4.20 5.47
CA ARG A 35 2.71 -4.37 6.87
C ARG A 35 2.60 -3.09 7.69
N TRP A 36 2.90 -1.94 7.10
CA TRP A 36 2.77 -0.64 7.77
C TRP A 36 1.32 -0.20 7.92
N GLY A 37 0.39 -0.83 7.21
CA GLY A 37 -1.04 -0.52 7.26
C GLY A 37 -1.36 0.81 6.61
N VAL A 38 -0.78 1.07 5.44
CA VAL A 38 -1.15 2.23 4.60
C VAL A 38 -2.63 2.18 4.25
N THR A 39 -3.26 3.35 4.13
CA THR A 39 -4.70 3.46 3.84
C THR A 39 -5.03 3.14 2.38
N GLY A 40 -4.08 3.41 1.50
CA GLY A 40 -4.14 3.03 0.09
C GLY A 40 -2.76 3.19 -0.53
N LEU A 41 -2.57 2.72 -1.76
CA LEU A 41 -1.33 2.88 -2.50
C LEU A 41 -1.62 3.07 -3.98
N THR A 42 -0.70 3.72 -4.67
CA THR A 42 -0.73 3.85 -6.13
C THR A 42 0.34 2.94 -6.72
N THR A 43 -0.03 2.09 -7.68
CA THR A 43 0.88 1.17 -8.38
C THR A 43 0.52 1.09 -9.86
N ASP A 44 1.53 0.95 -10.72
CA ASP A 44 1.32 0.66 -12.14
C ASP A 44 0.94 -0.82 -12.37
N TYR A 45 1.10 -1.67 -11.35
CA TYR A 45 0.86 -3.11 -11.41
C TYR A 45 -0.23 -3.55 -10.41
N PRO A 46 -1.50 -3.18 -10.65
CA PRO A 46 -2.60 -3.47 -9.73
C PRO A 46 -2.79 -4.97 -9.48
N ASP A 47 -2.48 -5.83 -10.47
CA ASP A 47 -2.59 -7.29 -10.33
C ASP A 47 -1.66 -7.85 -9.24
N ARG A 48 -0.45 -7.30 -9.13
CA ARG A 48 0.53 -7.70 -8.11
C ARG A 48 0.08 -7.29 -6.72
N ALA A 49 -0.41 -6.06 -6.57
CA ALA A 49 -0.97 -5.59 -5.31
C ALA A 49 -2.21 -6.41 -4.91
N ARG A 50 -3.08 -6.73 -5.87
CA ARG A 50 -4.26 -7.56 -5.64
C ARG A 50 -3.90 -8.97 -5.16
N ALA A 51 -2.91 -9.62 -5.77
CA ALA A 51 -2.43 -10.93 -5.32
C ALA A 51 -1.99 -10.89 -3.85
N LEU A 52 -1.21 -9.87 -3.48
CA LEU A 52 -0.76 -9.67 -2.08
C LEU A 52 -1.92 -9.39 -1.13
N PHE A 53 -2.92 -8.60 -1.53
CA PHE A 53 -4.09 -8.33 -0.69
C PHE A 53 -4.92 -9.59 -0.45
N ILE A 54 -5.08 -10.46 -1.46
CA ILE A 54 -5.74 -11.76 -1.31
C ILE A 54 -4.97 -12.65 -0.33
N GLU A 55 -3.64 -12.73 -0.47
CA GLU A 55 -2.77 -13.48 0.42
C GLU A 55 -2.84 -12.99 1.88
N ASN A 56 -3.01 -11.68 2.08
CA ASN A 56 -3.10 -11.06 3.42
C ASN A 56 -4.55 -10.94 3.94
N HIS A 57 -5.52 -11.61 3.29
CA HIS A 57 -6.94 -11.59 3.66
C HIS A 57 -7.54 -10.17 3.77
N MET A 58 -7.07 -9.23 2.93
CA MET A 58 -7.54 -7.85 2.90
C MET A 58 -8.72 -7.70 1.94
N GLU A 59 -9.61 -6.75 2.24
CA GLU A 59 -10.70 -6.38 1.34
C GLU A 59 -10.14 -5.70 0.08
N ILE A 60 -10.51 -6.25 -1.08
CA ILE A 60 -10.16 -5.68 -2.38
C ILE A 60 -11.43 -5.21 -3.09
N PRO A 61 -11.45 -3.99 -3.63
CA PRO A 61 -12.56 -3.58 -4.48
C PRO A 61 -12.66 -4.53 -5.69
N PRO A 62 -13.86 -4.73 -6.27
CA PRO A 62 -13.99 -5.52 -7.49
C PRO A 62 -13.12 -4.93 -8.61
N PRO A 63 -12.61 -5.76 -9.53
CA PRO A 63 -11.88 -5.24 -10.68
C PRO A 63 -12.78 -4.27 -11.45
N CYS A 64 -12.24 -3.13 -11.87
CA CYS A 64 -12.93 -2.26 -12.83
C CYS A 64 -13.03 -3.01 -14.15
N ILE A 65 -14.19 -3.62 -14.40
CA ILE A 65 -14.58 -4.11 -15.72
C ILE A 65 -14.99 -2.90 -16.56
N SER A 66 -14.23 -2.61 -17.61
CA SER A 66 -14.58 -1.59 -18.61
C SER A 66 -15.65 -2.09 -19.57
#